data_AF-A0A2G5B6W6-F1
#
_entry.id   AF-A0A2G5B6W6-F1
#
_cell.length_a   1.000
_cell.length_b   1.000
_cell.length_c   1.000
_cell.angle_alpha   90.00
_cell.angle_beta   90.00
_cell.angle_gamma   90.00
#
_symmetry.space_group_name_H-M   'P 1'
#
loop_
_entity.id
_entity.type
_entity.pdbx_description
1 polymer ?
#
loop_
_entity_poly.entity_id
_entity_poly.type
_entity_poly.pdbx_seq_one_letter_code
_entity_poly.pdbx_strand_id
1 'polypeptide(L)'
;MYVASIYVFMALFPVDGASIHDRDNPHIMRRRMFGVSVSTLVSLLISAFVLRRWQPEDAKDMGLAATLALLGLEGHMVLPSVLVSLVLMAVLFLGPLILDNLNGVFSWENLRRLPKNLWNQPEYIRNYVVGPVTEELVFRSSVIPLWATAGLSTNICVFVSPVIFGVAHVHRAISQYAMGNQALLKILVSTTVQLTYTTVFGWIVAALFLRTRSIAGPIVAHVFCNIQGLPDIGGIAHHTRYKYFIWLSFIVGLVGFLVLFEPMTRPGVFVPV
;
A
#
# COMPACT_ATOMS: atom_id res chain seq x y z
N MET A 1 13.95 0.50 -9.31
CA MET A 1 14.87 0.86 -8.20
C MET A 1 14.50 0.21 -6.88
N TYR A 2 13.25 0.24 -6.40
CA TYR A 2 12.84 -0.26 -5.07
C TYR A 2 13.19 -1.73 -4.74
N VAL A 3 12.91 -2.67 -5.64
CA VAL A 3 13.26 -4.09 -5.43
C VAL A 3 14.75 -4.34 -5.68
N ALA A 4 15.32 -3.63 -6.66
CA ALA A 4 16.74 -3.72 -6.99
C ALA A 4 17.64 -3.19 -5.86
N SER A 5 17.22 -2.14 -5.15
CA SER A 5 17.98 -1.57 -4.04
C SER A 5 18.07 -2.53 -2.85
N ILE A 6 17.09 -3.41 -2.65
CA ILE A 6 17.16 -4.49 -1.66
C ILE A 6 18.29 -5.47 -2.01
N TYR A 7 18.41 -5.87 -3.28
CA TYR A 7 19.47 -6.79 -3.71
C TYR A 7 20.85 -6.13 -3.73
N VAL A 8 20.94 -4.87 -4.15
CA VAL A 8 22.20 -4.10 -4.15
C VAL A 8 22.69 -3.85 -2.72
N PHE A 9 21.81 -3.44 -1.80
CA PHE A 9 22.18 -3.24 -0.40
C PHE A 9 22.68 -4.54 0.26
N MET A 10 22.05 -5.68 -0.05
CA MET A 10 22.49 -6.98 0.46
C MET A 10 23.81 -7.46 -0.15
N ALA A 11 24.07 -7.14 -1.41
CA ALA A 11 25.34 -7.45 -2.06
C ALA A 11 26.49 -6.59 -1.50
N LEU A 12 26.22 -5.32 -1.19
CA LEU A 12 27.21 -4.39 -0.62
C LEU A 12 27.53 -4.69 0.85
N PHE A 13 26.60 -5.32 1.57
CA PHE A 13 26.79 -5.68 2.97
C PHE A 13 26.42 -7.16 3.18
N PRO A 14 27.29 -8.14 2.88
CA PRO A 14 27.02 -9.55 3.15
C PRO A 14 26.98 -9.87 4.66
N VAL A 15 26.32 -10.97 5.04
CA VAL A 15 26.33 -11.53 6.40
C VAL A 15 26.82 -12.96 6.31
N ASP A 16 27.83 -13.29 7.11
CA ASP A 16 28.37 -14.64 7.17
C ASP A 16 27.33 -15.61 7.73
N GLY A 17 27.15 -16.74 7.04
CA GLY A 17 26.26 -17.83 7.47
C GLY A 17 24.77 -17.67 7.15
N ALA A 18 24.35 -16.62 6.43
CA ALA A 18 22.95 -16.43 6.03
C ALA A 18 22.81 -16.11 4.53
N SER A 19 22.07 -16.94 3.80
CA SER A 19 21.84 -16.74 2.36
C SER A 19 20.97 -15.53 2.10
N ILE A 20 21.31 -14.70 1.11
CA ILE A 20 20.45 -13.58 0.65
C ILE A 20 19.04 -14.05 0.24
N HIS A 21 18.86 -15.34 -0.04
CA HIS A 21 17.58 -15.93 -0.43
C HIS A 21 16.70 -16.35 0.77
N ASP A 22 17.25 -16.42 1.98
CA ASP A 22 16.52 -16.78 3.20
C ASP A 22 15.73 -15.57 3.75
N ARG A 23 14.59 -15.30 3.11
CA ARG A 23 13.77 -14.10 3.37
C ARG A 23 13.08 -14.10 4.72
N ASP A 24 12.84 -15.29 5.27
CA ASP A 24 12.08 -15.47 6.52
C ASP A 24 12.99 -15.45 7.74
N ASN A 25 14.32 -15.38 7.55
CA ASN A 25 15.25 -15.14 8.64
C ASN A 25 15.07 -13.72 9.23
N PRO A 26 14.80 -13.59 10.55
CA PRO A 26 14.56 -12.29 11.20
C PRO A 26 15.67 -11.27 11.02
N HIS A 27 16.93 -11.72 11.00
CA HIS A 27 18.09 -10.85 10.82
C HIS A 27 18.14 -10.30 9.37
N ILE A 28 17.92 -11.17 8.39
CA ILE A 28 17.87 -10.79 6.97
C ILE A 28 16.72 -9.81 6.74
N MET A 29 15.53 -10.09 7.27
CA MET A 29 14.38 -9.21 7.13
C MET A 29 14.61 -7.81 7.71
N ARG A 30 15.21 -7.68 8.90
CA ARG A 30 15.56 -6.38 9.48
C ARG A 30 16.47 -5.56 8.57
N ARG A 31 17.44 -6.20 7.92
CA ARG A 31 18.35 -5.54 6.97
C ARG A 31 17.65 -5.12 5.69
N ARG A 32 16.72 -5.94 5.18
CA ARG A 32 15.85 -5.56 4.04
C ARG A 32 15.03 -4.31 4.39
N MET A 33 14.43 -4.29 5.57
CA MET A 33 13.65 -3.16 6.07
C MET A 33 14.50 -1.88 6.21
N PHE A 34 15.74 -2.00 6.68
CA PHE A 34 16.66 -0.86 6.74
C PHE A 34 17.05 -0.37 5.35
N GLY A 35 17.51 -1.27 4.46
CA GLY A 35 17.94 -0.91 3.10
C GLY A 35 16.82 -0.27 2.28
N VAL A 36 15.59 -0.79 2.40
CA VAL A 36 14.43 -0.21 1.70
C VAL A 36 14.03 1.15 2.26
N SER A 37 14.14 1.35 3.59
CA SER A 37 13.91 2.67 4.22
C SER A 37 14.92 3.71 3.74
N VAL A 38 16.21 3.36 3.69
CA VAL A 38 17.27 4.25 3.18
C VAL A 38 17.04 4.57 1.69
N SER A 39 16.76 3.55 0.87
CA SER A 39 16.46 3.74 -0.55
C SER A 39 15.24 4.63 -0.77
N THR A 40 14.23 4.53 0.10
CA THR A 40 13.02 5.36 0.05
C THR A 40 13.34 6.80 0.39
N LEU A 41 14.11 7.04 1.46
CA LEU A 41 14.56 8.37 1.85
C LEU A 41 15.35 9.04 0.72
N VAL A 42 16.30 8.32 0.12
CA VAL A 42 17.07 8.84 -1.03
C VAL A 42 16.15 9.17 -2.20
N SER A 43 15.18 8.31 -2.52
CA SER A 43 14.21 8.54 -3.59
C SER A 43 13.36 9.80 -3.34
N LEU A 44 12.92 10.02 -2.10
CA LEU A 44 12.17 11.21 -1.71
C LEU A 44 13.03 12.48 -1.82
N LEU A 45 14.28 12.44 -1.36
CA LEU A 45 15.19 13.59 -1.44
C LEU A 45 15.50 13.96 -2.89
N ILE A 46 15.74 12.98 -3.75
CA ILE A 46 15.94 13.20 -5.19
C ILE A 46 14.68 13.79 -5.82
N SER A 47 13.51 13.23 -5.50
CA SER A 47 12.24 13.73 -6.04
C SER A 47 11.96 15.16 -5.59
N ALA A 48 12.17 15.47 -4.31
CA ALA A 48 12.05 16.81 -3.77
C ALA A 48 12.99 17.80 -4.46
N PHE A 49 14.25 17.40 -4.68
CA PHE A 49 15.24 18.21 -5.40
C PHE A 49 14.81 18.49 -6.84
N VAL A 50 14.41 17.46 -7.58
CA VAL A 50 13.96 17.59 -8.97
C VAL A 50 12.73 18.47 -9.06
N LEU A 51 11.71 18.20 -8.23
CA LEU A 51 10.48 18.99 -8.17
C LEU A 51 10.82 20.46 -7.94
N ARG A 52 11.59 20.77 -6.89
CA ARG A 52 11.99 22.15 -6.57
C ARG A 52 12.74 22.85 -7.71
N ARG A 53 13.59 22.13 -8.44
CA ARG A 53 14.40 22.73 -9.52
C ARG A 53 13.60 23.02 -10.79
N TRP A 54 12.54 22.24 -11.03
CA TRP A 54 11.73 22.24 -12.25
C TRP A 54 10.30 22.76 -12.03
N GLN A 55 10.00 23.39 -10.89
CA GLN A 55 8.73 24.12 -10.75
C GLN A 55 8.71 25.35 -11.66
N PRO A 56 7.51 25.78 -12.15
CA PRO A 56 7.33 27.08 -12.80
C PRO A 56 7.90 28.21 -11.94
N GLU A 57 8.45 29.27 -12.55
CA GLU A 57 9.06 30.42 -11.85
C GLU A 57 8.16 30.94 -10.72
N ASP A 58 6.87 31.11 -11.00
CA ASP A 58 5.85 31.61 -10.06
C ASP A 58 5.65 30.73 -8.82
N ALA A 59 5.99 29.43 -8.91
CA ALA A 59 5.88 28.48 -7.81
C ALA A 59 7.19 28.29 -7.04
N LYS A 60 8.33 28.77 -7.56
CA LYS A 60 9.63 28.64 -6.88
C LYS A 60 9.69 29.45 -5.59
N ASP A 61 8.96 30.57 -5.52
CA ASP A 61 8.89 31.44 -4.35
C ASP A 61 8.16 30.78 -3.16
N MET A 62 7.33 29.76 -3.40
CA MET A 62 6.67 28.99 -2.34
C MET A 62 7.63 28.03 -1.60
N GLY A 63 8.84 27.83 -2.12
CA GLY A 63 9.94 27.16 -1.43
C GLY A 63 9.69 25.70 -1.02
N LEU A 64 10.15 25.34 0.17
CA LEU A 64 10.06 23.97 0.71
C LEU A 64 8.61 23.54 0.95
N ALA A 65 7.72 24.46 1.33
CA ALA A 65 6.33 24.16 1.63
C ALA A 65 5.59 23.62 0.40
N ALA A 66 5.71 24.28 -0.77
CA ALA A 66 5.11 23.78 -2.01
C ALA A 66 5.67 22.42 -2.44
N THR A 67 6.96 22.18 -2.20
CA THR A 67 7.55 20.86 -2.47
C THR A 67 6.93 19.80 -1.55
N LEU A 68 6.80 20.07 -0.25
CA LEU A 68 6.16 19.15 0.70
C LEU A 68 4.68 18.92 0.37
N ALA A 69 3.96 19.95 -0.11
CA ALA A 69 2.60 19.84 -0.62
C ALA A 69 2.48 18.86 -1.78
N LEU A 70 3.38 18.98 -2.77
CA LEU A 70 3.41 18.06 -3.91
C LEU A 70 3.73 16.62 -3.50
N LEU A 71 4.61 16.44 -2.52
CA LEU A 71 4.92 15.11 -1.95
C LEU A 71 3.79 14.57 -1.06
N GLY A 72 2.75 15.37 -0.76
CA GLY A 72 1.65 15.03 0.13
C GLY A 72 2.07 14.91 1.60
N LEU A 73 3.08 15.68 2.01
CA LEU A 73 3.66 15.69 3.36
C LEU A 73 3.18 16.89 4.21
N GLU A 74 2.11 17.57 3.78
CA GLU A 74 1.50 18.65 4.56
C GLU A 74 0.66 18.12 5.72
N GLY A 75 0.93 18.63 6.92
CA GLY A 75 0.31 18.14 8.16
C GLY A 75 -1.19 18.37 8.26
N HIS A 76 -1.72 19.48 7.74
CA HIS A 76 -3.13 19.84 7.90
C HIS A 76 -4.09 18.91 7.14
N MET A 77 -3.62 18.22 6.10
CA MET A 77 -4.40 17.25 5.33
C MET A 77 -4.36 15.82 5.91
N VAL A 78 -3.52 15.56 6.91
CA VAL A 78 -3.31 14.21 7.48
C VAL A 78 -4.60 13.65 8.07
N LEU A 79 -5.23 14.37 9.02
CA LEU A 79 -6.40 13.85 9.73
C LEU A 79 -7.59 13.62 8.80
N PRO A 80 -8.01 14.57 7.94
CA PRO A 80 -9.09 14.34 6.98
C PRO A 80 -8.79 13.17 6.04
N SER A 81 -7.55 13.08 5.53
CA SER A 81 -7.16 12.01 4.61
C SER A 81 -7.19 10.64 5.27
N VAL A 82 -6.77 10.53 6.53
CA VAL A 82 -6.82 9.29 7.30
C VAL A 82 -8.27 8.87 7.53
N LEU A 83 -9.13 9.77 8.00
CA LEU A 83 -10.53 9.46 8.29
C LEU A 83 -11.28 9.00 7.04
N VAL A 84 -11.18 9.75 5.94
CA VAL A 84 -11.84 9.39 4.68
C VAL A 84 -11.34 8.04 4.16
N SER A 85 -10.02 7.80 4.22
CA SER A 85 -9.45 6.53 3.75
C SER A 85 -9.92 5.35 4.62
N LEU A 86 -9.96 5.50 5.94
CA LEU A 86 -10.45 4.46 6.84
C LEU A 86 -11.93 4.16 6.64
N VAL A 87 -12.77 5.19 6.46
CA VAL A 87 -14.21 4.99 6.18
C VAL A 87 -14.40 4.28 4.85
N LEU A 88 -13.72 4.72 3.78
CA LEU A 88 -13.83 4.08 2.48
C LEU A 88 -13.34 2.64 2.50
N MET A 89 -12.24 2.35 3.20
CA MET A 89 -11.76 0.96 3.36
C MET A 89 -12.73 0.13 4.20
N ALA A 90 -13.26 0.65 5.29
CA ALA A 90 -14.25 -0.07 6.11
C ALA A 90 -15.53 -0.39 5.31
N VAL A 91 -15.99 0.53 4.45
CA VAL A 91 -17.12 0.29 3.55
C VAL A 91 -16.75 -0.77 2.50
N LEU A 92 -15.61 -0.63 1.83
CA LEU A 92 -15.16 -1.60 0.80
C LEU A 92 -15.03 -3.01 1.39
N PHE A 93 -14.51 -3.12 2.61
CA PHE A 93 -14.29 -4.38 3.33
C PHE A 93 -15.45 -4.76 4.27
N LEU A 94 -16.64 -4.18 4.10
CA LEU A 94 -17.80 -4.48 4.96
C LEU A 94 -18.12 -5.98 5.02
N GLY A 95 -18.04 -6.67 3.88
CA GLY A 95 -18.21 -8.13 3.79
C GLY A 95 -17.20 -8.90 4.64
N PRO A 96 -15.88 -8.78 4.36
CA PRO A 96 -14.81 -9.35 5.17
C PRO A 96 -14.91 -9.04 6.67
N LEU A 97 -15.18 -7.78 7.04
CA LEU A 97 -15.32 -7.38 8.45
C LEU A 97 -16.48 -8.10 9.16
N ILE A 98 -17.61 -8.27 8.48
CA ILE A 98 -18.74 -9.03 9.01
C ILE A 98 -18.38 -10.50 9.15
N LEU A 99 -17.70 -11.08 8.17
CA LEU A 99 -17.26 -12.47 8.22
C LEU A 99 -16.28 -12.71 9.37
N ASP A 100 -15.28 -11.84 9.54
CA ASP A 100 -14.32 -11.88 10.64
C ASP A 100 -15.00 -11.77 12.01
N ASN A 101 -16.00 -10.88 12.12
CA ASN A 101 -16.80 -10.75 13.33
C ASN A 101 -17.61 -12.02 13.64
N LEU A 102 -18.24 -12.62 12.62
CA LEU A 102 -18.96 -13.90 12.77
C LEU A 102 -18.03 -15.07 13.11
N ASN A 103 -16.78 -15.01 12.66
CA ASN A 103 -15.72 -15.96 13.01
C ASN A 103 -15.11 -15.70 14.40
N GLY A 104 -15.52 -14.64 15.11
CA GLY A 104 -15.01 -14.29 16.43
C GLY A 104 -13.58 -13.75 16.41
N VAL A 105 -13.08 -13.29 15.27
CA VAL A 105 -11.73 -12.71 15.13
C VAL A 105 -11.62 -11.44 15.98
N PHE A 106 -12.64 -10.59 15.93
CA PHE A 106 -12.76 -9.37 16.73
C PHE A 106 -13.29 -9.66 18.14
N SER A 107 -12.54 -10.43 18.93
CA SER A 107 -12.81 -10.58 20.37
C SER A 107 -11.95 -9.60 21.18
N TRP A 108 -12.50 -9.04 22.25
CA TRP A 108 -11.73 -8.21 23.20
C TRP A 108 -10.51 -8.94 23.78
N GLU A 109 -10.56 -10.27 23.86
CA GLU A 109 -9.43 -11.11 24.27
C GLU A 109 -8.31 -11.16 23.22
N ASN A 110 -8.65 -11.20 21.93
CA ASN A 110 -7.67 -11.17 20.84
C ASN A 110 -6.98 -9.80 20.76
N LEU A 111 -7.69 -8.70 21.01
CA LEU A 111 -7.11 -7.36 21.03
C LEU A 111 -6.08 -7.19 22.17
N ARG A 112 -6.32 -7.82 23.33
CA ARG A 112 -5.38 -7.84 24.48
C ARG A 112 -4.15 -8.71 24.26
N ARG A 113 -4.17 -9.60 23.25
CA ARG A 113 -3.04 -10.45 22.86
C ARG A 113 -2.07 -9.76 21.90
N LEU A 114 -2.20 -8.45 21.68
CA LEU A 114 -1.18 -7.69 20.95
C LEU A 114 0.20 -8.00 21.57
N PRO A 115 1.17 -8.44 20.75
CA PRO A 115 2.44 -8.95 21.24
C PRO A 115 3.15 -7.84 22.02
N LYS A 116 3.42 -8.10 23.30
CA LYS A 116 4.05 -7.14 24.22
C LYS A 116 5.40 -6.61 23.70
N ASN A 117 6.06 -7.35 22.78
CA ASN A 117 7.33 -7.00 22.14
C ASN A 117 7.24 -7.06 20.62
N LEU A 118 6.56 -6.09 19.97
CA LEU A 118 6.53 -5.96 18.50
C LEU A 118 7.93 -5.98 17.85
N TRP A 119 8.96 -5.49 18.56
CA TRP A 119 10.35 -5.46 18.07
C TRP A 119 10.96 -6.85 17.80
N ASN A 120 10.44 -7.89 18.46
CA ASN A 120 10.84 -9.27 18.23
C ASN A 120 10.01 -9.96 17.15
N GLN A 121 9.09 -9.24 16.50
CA GLN A 121 8.25 -9.72 15.41
C GLN A 121 8.47 -8.88 14.15
N PRO A 122 9.64 -8.99 13.50
CA PRO A 122 9.97 -8.18 12.33
C PRO A 122 9.00 -8.39 11.15
N GLU A 123 8.28 -9.52 11.09
CA GLU A 123 7.22 -9.78 10.10
C GLU A 123 6.09 -8.74 10.20
N TYR A 124 5.67 -8.43 11.43
CA TYR A 124 4.59 -7.48 11.71
C TYR A 124 5.03 -6.06 11.38
N ILE A 125 6.25 -5.69 11.80
CA ILE A 125 6.82 -4.38 11.47
C ILE A 125 6.94 -4.22 9.95
N ARG A 126 7.38 -5.26 9.24
CA ARG A 126 7.46 -5.27 7.78
C ARG A 126 6.09 -5.06 7.15
N ASN A 127 5.09 -5.85 7.55
CA ASN A 127 3.80 -5.90 6.86
C ASN A 127 2.89 -4.71 7.20
N TYR A 128 3.00 -4.13 8.40
CA TYR A 128 2.06 -3.11 8.89
C TYR A 128 2.68 -1.73 9.09
N VAL A 129 4.00 -1.60 8.96
CA VAL A 129 4.69 -0.31 9.12
C VAL A 129 5.62 -0.05 7.95
N VAL A 130 6.75 -0.77 7.88
CA VAL A 130 7.83 -0.45 6.94
C VAL A 130 7.34 -0.60 5.50
N GLY A 131 6.78 -1.75 5.13
CA GLY A 131 6.29 -2.01 3.77
C GLY A 131 5.27 -0.96 3.31
N PRO A 132 4.13 -0.78 3.99
CA PRO A 132 3.14 0.23 3.64
C PRO A 132 3.74 1.64 3.53
N VAL A 133 4.52 2.08 4.52
CA VAL A 133 5.10 3.42 4.51
C VAL A 133 6.07 3.61 3.35
N THR A 134 7.00 2.68 3.14
CA THR A 134 8.03 2.84 2.11
C THR A 134 7.47 2.68 0.69
N GLU A 135 6.52 1.76 0.49
CA GLU A 135 5.87 1.58 -0.81
C GLU A 135 5.04 2.81 -1.18
N GLU A 136 4.20 3.31 -0.27
CA GLU A 136 3.40 4.50 -0.54
C GLU A 136 4.28 5.74 -0.78
N LEU A 137 5.33 5.97 0.03
CA LEU A 137 6.24 7.11 -0.19
C LEU A 137 6.95 7.06 -1.55
N VAL A 138 7.36 5.88 -2.01
CA VAL A 138 8.00 5.74 -3.33
C VAL A 138 6.98 5.93 -4.44
N PHE A 139 5.86 5.23 -4.42
CA PHE A 139 4.93 5.27 -5.56
C PHE A 139 4.07 6.52 -5.57
N ARG A 140 3.63 7.02 -4.41
CA ARG A 140 2.67 8.13 -4.32
C ARG A 140 3.41 9.43 -4.06
N SER A 141 4.33 9.49 -3.10
CA SER A 141 5.05 10.74 -2.84
C SER A 141 6.21 11.01 -3.80
N SER A 142 6.77 10.01 -4.49
CA SER A 142 7.90 10.24 -5.42
C SER A 142 7.47 10.16 -6.89
N VAL A 143 6.92 9.02 -7.33
CA VAL A 143 6.60 8.78 -8.75
C VAL A 143 5.47 9.69 -9.25
N ILE A 144 4.33 9.73 -8.56
CA ILE A 144 3.16 10.48 -9.05
C ILE A 144 3.41 12.00 -9.18
N PRO A 145 4.03 12.70 -8.21
CA PRO A 145 4.31 14.14 -8.33
C PRO A 145 5.26 14.46 -9.47
N LEU A 146 6.28 13.63 -9.69
CA LEU A 146 7.19 13.78 -10.83
C LEU A 146 6.46 13.60 -12.17
N TRP A 147 5.56 12.63 -12.26
CA TRP A 147 4.74 12.43 -13.46
C TRP A 147 3.77 13.58 -13.70
N ALA A 148 3.06 14.01 -12.66
CA ALA A 148 2.12 15.11 -12.75
C ALA A 148 2.80 16.42 -13.16
N THR A 149 3.97 16.73 -12.59
CA THR A 149 4.75 17.94 -12.96
C THR A 149 5.38 17.83 -14.35
N ALA A 150 5.67 16.63 -14.84
CA ALA A 150 6.09 16.38 -16.21
C ALA A 150 4.93 16.47 -17.24
N GLY A 151 3.71 16.80 -16.80
CA GLY A 151 2.55 17.02 -17.67
C GLY A 151 1.77 15.75 -18.04
N LEU A 152 2.03 14.62 -17.35
CA LEU A 152 1.22 13.41 -17.56
C LEU A 152 -0.17 13.61 -16.97
N SER A 153 -1.18 13.08 -17.66
CA SER A 153 -2.58 13.22 -17.21
C SER A 153 -2.84 12.47 -15.90
N THR A 154 -3.81 12.95 -15.12
CA THR A 154 -4.26 12.29 -13.89
C THR A 154 -4.59 10.81 -14.11
N ASN A 155 -5.20 10.47 -15.25
CA ASN A 155 -5.53 9.09 -15.60
C ASN A 155 -4.27 8.22 -15.75
N ILE A 156 -3.19 8.74 -16.35
CA ILE A 156 -1.93 8.00 -16.45
C ILE A 156 -1.34 7.79 -15.04
N CYS A 157 -1.30 8.85 -14.22
CA CYS A 157 -0.81 8.74 -12.84
C CYS A 157 -1.58 7.70 -12.02
N VAL A 158 -2.91 7.63 -12.15
CA VAL A 158 -3.74 6.66 -11.43
C VAL A 158 -3.61 5.25 -11.99
N PHE A 159 -3.80 5.06 -13.30
CA PHE A 159 -3.96 3.73 -13.88
C PHE A 159 -2.65 3.02 -14.23
N VAL A 160 -1.59 3.79 -14.53
CA VAL A 160 -0.30 3.22 -15.00
C VAL A 160 0.72 3.10 -13.86
N SER A 161 0.76 4.04 -12.91
CA SER A 161 1.76 3.98 -11.83
C SER A 161 1.74 2.66 -11.02
N PRO A 162 0.58 2.04 -10.73
CA PRO A 162 0.55 0.76 -10.01
C PRO A 162 0.99 -0.44 -10.85
N VAL A 163 0.98 -0.33 -12.18
CA VAL A 163 1.47 -1.41 -13.06
C VAL A 163 2.97 -1.62 -12.87
N ILE A 164 3.74 -0.55 -12.59
CA ILE A 164 5.17 -0.64 -12.28
C ILE A 164 5.40 -1.46 -11.01
N PHE A 165 4.49 -1.36 -10.03
CA PHE A 165 4.51 -2.20 -8.83
C PHE A 165 4.13 -3.65 -9.15
N GLY A 166 3.08 -3.86 -9.95
CA GLY A 166 2.63 -5.18 -10.39
C GLY A 166 3.72 -6.00 -11.11
N VAL A 167 4.53 -5.38 -11.97
CA VAL A 167 5.62 -6.06 -12.69
C VAL A 167 6.62 -6.74 -11.74
N ALA A 168 6.83 -6.20 -10.53
CA ALA A 168 7.70 -6.82 -9.54
C ALA A 168 7.18 -8.20 -9.06
N HIS A 169 5.87 -8.43 -9.08
CA HIS A 169 5.26 -9.71 -8.72
C HIS A 169 5.39 -10.75 -9.83
N VAL A 170 5.41 -10.32 -11.10
CA VAL A 170 5.70 -11.21 -12.25
C VAL A 170 7.09 -11.85 -12.10
N HIS A 171 8.09 -11.06 -11.67
CA HIS A 171 9.42 -11.58 -11.41
C HIS A 171 9.43 -12.73 -10.37
N ARG A 172 8.60 -12.63 -9.32
CA ARG A 172 8.45 -13.68 -8.32
C ARG A 172 7.83 -14.95 -8.89
N ALA A 173 6.84 -14.82 -9.76
CA ALA A 173 6.21 -15.95 -10.44
C ALA A 173 7.23 -16.72 -11.29
N ILE A 174 8.09 -15.99 -12.02
CA ILE A 174 9.19 -16.56 -12.81
C ILE A 174 10.16 -17.32 -11.90
N SER A 175 10.55 -16.75 -10.75
CA SER A 175 11.44 -17.44 -9.81
C SER A 175 10.81 -18.72 -9.23
N GLN A 176 9.52 -18.71 -8.90
CA GLN A 176 8.83 -19.89 -8.37
C GLN A 176 8.73 -21.02 -9.40
N TYR A 177 8.48 -20.66 -10.67
CA TYR A 177 8.46 -21.62 -11.77
C TYR A 177 9.84 -22.23 -11.99
N ALA A 178 10.89 -21.39 -12.02
CA ALA A 178 12.27 -21.84 -12.20
C ALA A 178 12.76 -22.79 -11.09
N MET A 179 12.23 -22.64 -9.86
CA MET A 179 12.56 -23.51 -8.72
C MET A 179 11.77 -24.83 -8.70
N GLY A 180 10.77 -25.02 -9.56
CA GLY A 180 9.97 -26.25 -9.61
C GLY A 180 9.08 -26.51 -8.39
N ASN A 181 8.92 -25.53 -7.49
CA ASN A 181 8.32 -25.73 -6.18
C ASN A 181 6.79 -25.92 -6.19
N GLN A 182 6.09 -25.54 -7.27
CA GLN A 182 4.63 -25.67 -7.39
C GLN A 182 4.18 -25.95 -8.83
N ALA A 183 3.00 -26.55 -8.98
CA ALA A 183 2.36 -26.75 -10.28
C ALA A 183 2.14 -25.41 -10.99
N LEU A 184 2.47 -25.34 -12.29
CA LEU A 184 2.37 -24.13 -13.11
C LEU A 184 1.00 -23.43 -12.99
N LEU A 185 -0.08 -24.20 -13.01
CA LEU A 185 -1.44 -23.65 -12.86
C LEU A 185 -1.64 -22.92 -11.53
N LYS A 186 -1.10 -23.44 -10.42
CA LYS A 186 -1.19 -22.79 -9.11
C LYS A 186 -0.39 -21.48 -9.07
N ILE A 187 0.79 -21.47 -9.69
CA ILE A 187 1.63 -20.26 -9.81
C ILE A 187 0.89 -19.20 -10.64
N LEU A 188 0.31 -19.58 -11.78
CA LEU A 188 -0.42 -18.66 -12.66
C LEU A 188 -1.66 -18.07 -11.98
N VAL A 189 -2.48 -18.90 -11.33
CA VAL A 189 -3.69 -18.42 -10.63
C VAL A 189 -3.33 -17.48 -9.48
N SER A 190 -2.41 -17.89 -8.60
CA SER A 190 -2.00 -17.06 -7.46
C SER A 190 -1.38 -15.74 -7.89
N THR A 191 -0.52 -15.76 -8.92
CA THR A 191 0.09 -14.55 -9.49
C THR A 191 -0.97 -13.63 -10.10
N THR A 192 -1.94 -14.19 -10.84
CA THR A 192 -3.01 -13.39 -11.47
C THR A 192 -3.86 -12.70 -10.41
N VAL A 193 -4.33 -13.44 -9.39
CA VAL A 193 -5.11 -12.87 -8.28
C VAL A 193 -4.32 -11.78 -7.57
N GLN A 194 -3.04 -12.03 -7.27
CA GLN A 194 -2.18 -11.06 -6.63
C GLN A 194 -1.99 -9.79 -7.49
N LEU A 195 -1.75 -9.95 -8.79
CA LEU A 195 -1.59 -8.82 -9.71
C LEU A 195 -2.87 -8.01 -9.82
N THR A 196 -4.03 -8.65 -9.98
CA THR A 196 -5.31 -7.95 -10.04
C THR A 196 -5.58 -7.19 -8.76
N TYR A 197 -5.43 -7.84 -7.60
CA TYR A 197 -5.65 -7.23 -6.30
C TYR A 197 -4.73 -6.03 -6.05
N THR A 198 -3.43 -6.21 -6.27
CA THR A 198 -2.44 -5.13 -6.07
C THR A 198 -2.60 -3.98 -7.06
N THR A 199 -3.02 -4.27 -8.30
CA THR A 199 -3.30 -3.23 -9.31
C THR A 199 -4.52 -2.41 -8.94
N VAL A 200 -5.64 -3.05 -8.60
CA VAL A 200 -6.88 -2.36 -8.20
C VAL A 200 -6.66 -1.54 -6.93
N PHE A 201 -6.03 -2.14 -5.92
CA PHE A 201 -5.65 -1.41 -4.70
C PHE A 201 -4.77 -0.20 -5.04
N GLY A 202 -3.80 -0.40 -5.93
CA GLY A 202 -2.91 0.66 -6.33
C GLY A 202 -3.60 1.83 -7.03
N TRP A 203 -4.65 1.57 -7.82
CA TRP A 203 -5.50 2.62 -8.40
C TRP A 203 -6.24 3.41 -7.31
N ILE A 204 -6.80 2.71 -6.32
CA ILE A 204 -7.53 3.32 -5.20
C ILE A 204 -6.62 4.28 -4.43
N VAL A 205 -5.44 3.84 -4.00
CA VAL A 205 -4.53 4.69 -3.21
C VAL A 205 -3.84 5.78 -4.02
N ALA A 206 -3.62 5.58 -5.33
CA ALA A 206 -3.17 6.65 -6.22
C ALA A 206 -4.24 7.75 -6.37
N ALA A 207 -5.50 7.36 -6.53
CA ALA A 207 -6.62 8.29 -6.58
C ALA A 207 -6.83 8.99 -5.23
N LEU A 208 -6.73 8.29 -4.10
CA LEU A 208 -6.76 8.90 -2.77
C LEU A 208 -5.66 9.95 -2.64
N PHE A 209 -4.41 9.62 -2.93
CA PHE A 209 -3.29 10.55 -2.85
C PHE A 209 -3.53 11.83 -3.66
N LEU A 210 -3.93 11.70 -4.94
CA LEU A 210 -4.15 12.84 -5.82
C LEU A 210 -5.34 13.72 -5.40
N ARG A 211 -6.32 13.12 -4.72
CA ARG A 211 -7.56 13.82 -4.31
C ARG A 211 -7.46 14.43 -2.91
N THR A 212 -6.80 13.77 -1.97
CA THR A 212 -6.63 14.25 -0.59
C THR A 212 -5.36 15.07 -0.38
N ARG A 213 -4.40 14.99 -1.33
CA ARG A 213 -3.08 15.62 -1.24
C ARG A 213 -2.30 15.26 0.03
N SER A 214 -2.53 14.07 0.56
CA SER A 214 -1.81 13.56 1.73
C SER A 214 -1.42 12.10 1.53
N ILE A 215 -0.19 11.77 1.92
CA ILE A 215 0.29 10.39 1.89
C ILE A 215 -0.27 9.54 3.03
N ALA A 216 -0.77 10.17 4.10
CA ALA A 216 -1.24 9.46 5.28
C ALA A 216 -2.46 8.57 4.99
N GLY A 217 -3.39 9.04 4.15
CA GLY A 217 -4.55 8.25 3.70
C GLY A 217 -4.18 6.96 2.96
N PRO A 218 -3.40 7.04 1.87
CA PRO A 218 -2.81 5.88 1.21
C PRO A 218 -2.12 4.89 2.15
N ILE A 219 -1.30 5.39 3.10
CA ILE A 219 -0.60 4.53 4.07
C ILE A 219 -1.60 3.76 4.94
N VAL A 220 -2.57 4.44 5.55
CA VAL A 220 -3.54 3.75 6.42
C VAL A 220 -4.44 2.80 5.63
N ALA A 221 -4.80 3.14 4.39
CA ALA A 221 -5.53 2.25 3.50
C ALA A 221 -4.73 0.98 3.17
N HIS A 222 -3.42 1.12 2.95
CA HIS A 222 -2.52 0.00 2.73
C HIS A 222 -2.40 -0.88 3.97
N VAL A 223 -2.16 -0.30 5.14
CA VAL A 223 -2.14 -1.05 6.40
C VAL A 223 -3.46 -1.81 6.61
N PHE A 224 -4.60 -1.16 6.35
CA PHE A 224 -5.92 -1.79 6.46
C PHE A 224 -6.06 -2.98 5.51
N CYS A 225 -5.71 -2.82 4.23
CA CYS A 225 -5.70 -3.90 3.25
C CYS A 225 -4.76 -5.05 3.63
N ASN A 226 -3.61 -4.76 4.25
CA ASN A 226 -2.69 -5.81 4.72
C ASN A 226 -3.24 -6.57 5.93
N ILE A 227 -4.01 -5.89 6.79
CA ILE A 227 -4.69 -6.54 7.93
C ILE A 227 -5.80 -7.47 7.44
N GLN A 228 -6.62 -7.00 6.49
CA GLN A 228 -7.76 -7.76 5.99
C GLN A 228 -7.36 -8.85 4.99
N GLY A 229 -6.36 -8.61 4.15
CA GLY A 229 -5.95 -9.53 3.10
C GLY A 229 -7.00 -9.74 2.03
N LEU A 230 -6.89 -10.86 1.31
CA LEU A 230 -7.90 -11.27 0.34
C LEU A 230 -9.13 -11.82 1.06
N PRO A 231 -10.36 -11.49 0.62
CA PRO A 231 -11.56 -12.03 1.22
C PRO A 231 -11.61 -13.55 1.19
N ASP A 232 -11.87 -14.17 2.36
CA ASP A 232 -12.10 -15.61 2.47
C ASP A 232 -13.52 -15.98 2.00
N ILE A 233 -13.70 -16.04 0.68
CA ILE A 233 -14.97 -16.43 0.05
C ILE A 233 -15.34 -17.89 0.43
N GLY A 234 -14.34 -18.75 0.64
CA GLY A 234 -14.54 -20.13 1.08
C GLY A 234 -15.18 -20.21 2.46
N GLY A 235 -14.73 -19.35 3.38
CA GLY A 235 -15.24 -19.23 4.73
C GLY A 235 -16.75 -18.95 4.83
N ILE A 236 -17.33 -18.31 3.81
CA ILE A 236 -18.77 -18.01 3.76
C ILE A 236 -19.61 -19.30 3.78
N ALA A 237 -19.11 -20.40 3.19
CA ALA A 237 -19.83 -21.66 3.11
C ALA A 237 -20.09 -22.29 4.49
N HIS A 238 -19.26 -21.96 5.49
CA HIS A 238 -19.41 -22.45 6.87
C HIS A 238 -20.55 -21.76 7.63
N HIS A 239 -21.03 -20.61 7.15
CA HIS A 239 -22.08 -19.81 7.81
C HIS A 239 -23.46 -20.04 7.18
N THR A 240 -24.04 -21.22 7.35
CA THR A 240 -25.33 -21.59 6.70
C THR A 240 -26.49 -20.64 7.03
N ARG A 241 -26.55 -20.11 8.26
CA ARG A 241 -27.59 -19.17 8.71
C ARG A 241 -27.42 -17.75 8.15
N TYR A 242 -26.19 -17.26 8.04
CA TYR A 242 -25.90 -15.87 7.66
C TYR A 242 -25.37 -15.72 6.23
N LYS A 243 -25.29 -16.82 5.47
CA LYS A 243 -24.71 -16.87 4.11
C LYS A 243 -25.19 -15.74 3.20
N TYR A 244 -26.50 -15.54 3.08
CA TYR A 244 -27.06 -14.49 2.21
C TYR A 244 -26.77 -13.08 2.73
N PHE A 245 -26.76 -12.90 4.04
CA PHE A 245 -26.41 -11.62 4.66
C PHE A 245 -24.93 -11.26 4.41
N ILE A 246 -24.02 -12.25 4.51
CA ILE A 246 -22.61 -12.06 4.19
C ILE A 246 -22.46 -11.70 2.71
N TRP A 247 -23.05 -12.47 1.78
CA TRP A 247 -22.99 -12.12 0.35
C TRP A 247 -23.56 -10.72 0.05
N LEU A 248 -24.66 -10.35 0.69
CA LEU A 248 -25.24 -9.02 0.55
C LEU A 248 -24.26 -7.94 1.05
N SER A 249 -23.56 -8.15 2.16
CA SER A 249 -22.63 -7.15 2.69
C SER A 249 -21.38 -6.96 1.82
N PHE A 250 -20.93 -7.99 1.10
CA PHE A 250 -19.91 -7.85 0.05
C PHE A 250 -20.38 -6.91 -1.07
N ILE A 251 -21.61 -7.10 -1.56
CA ILE A 251 -22.19 -6.29 -2.64
C ILE A 251 -22.42 -4.86 -2.15
N VAL A 252 -23.05 -4.70 -0.98
CA VAL A 252 -23.30 -3.38 -0.36
C VAL A 252 -21.99 -2.64 -0.09
N GLY A 253 -20.95 -3.34 0.37
CA GLY A 253 -19.64 -2.74 0.60
C GLY A 253 -19.00 -2.22 -0.69
N LEU A 254 -19.01 -3.02 -1.76
CA LEU A 254 -18.47 -2.62 -3.05
C LEU A 254 -19.27 -1.46 -3.67
N VAL A 255 -20.60 -1.57 -3.74
CA VAL A 255 -21.46 -0.52 -4.29
C VAL A 255 -21.35 0.76 -3.47
N GLY A 256 -21.36 0.63 -2.13
CA GLY A 256 -21.17 1.74 -1.21
C GLY A 256 -19.83 2.44 -1.43
N PHE A 257 -18.74 1.69 -1.59
CA PHE A 257 -17.44 2.26 -1.93
C PHE A 257 -17.48 3.04 -3.24
N LEU A 258 -18.03 2.46 -4.31
CA LEU A 258 -18.10 3.13 -5.62
C LEU A 258 -18.93 4.42 -5.59
N VAL A 259 -20.03 4.43 -4.84
CA VAL A 259 -20.91 5.60 -4.68
C VAL A 259 -20.27 6.67 -3.78
N LEU A 260 -19.59 6.27 -2.70
CA LEU A 260 -19.03 7.21 -1.71
C LEU A 260 -17.64 7.71 -2.07
N PHE A 261 -16.89 6.98 -2.90
CA PHE A 261 -15.50 7.33 -3.22
C PHE A 261 -15.40 8.75 -3.77
N GLU A 262 -16.16 9.08 -4.82
CA GLU A 262 -16.10 10.41 -5.42
C GLU A 262 -16.49 11.54 -4.45
N PRO A 263 -17.68 11.54 -3.81
CA PRO A 263 -18.11 12.64 -2.96
C PRO A 263 -17.22 12.85 -1.73
N MET A 264 -16.74 11.76 -1.10
CA MET A 264 -15.90 11.86 0.09
C MET A 264 -14.46 12.31 -0.22
N THR A 265 -14.01 12.11 -1.45
CA THR A 265 -12.65 12.50 -1.89
C THR A 265 -12.66 13.75 -2.77
N ARG A 266 -13.74 14.54 -2.78
CA ARG A 266 -13.76 15.77 -3.57
C ARG A 266 -12.66 16.72 -3.10
N PRO A 267 -11.83 17.28 -4.01
CA PRO A 267 -10.75 18.19 -3.62
C PRO A 267 -11.23 19.40 -2.79
N GLY A 268 -12.47 19.84 -2.96
CA GLY A 268 -13.08 20.91 -2.15
C GLY A 268 -13.23 20.60 -0.66
N VAL A 269 -13.18 19.32 -0.27
CA VAL A 269 -13.15 18.88 1.14
C VAL A 269 -11.74 19.02 1.73
N PHE A 270 -10.71 19.07 0.87
CA PHE A 270 -9.29 19.13 1.21
C PHE A 270 -8.69 20.46 0.72
N VAL A 271 -9.27 21.56 1.18
CA VAL A 271 -8.74 22.92 0.95
C VAL A 271 -8.20 23.43 2.29
N PRO A 272 -7.01 24.06 2.31
CA PRO A 272 -6.54 24.73 3.52
C PRO A 272 -7.53 25.84 3.92
N VAL A 273 -7.94 25.83 5.19
CA VAL A 273 -8.65 26.95 5.84
C VAL A 273 -7.64 28.05 6.15
#